data_AF-A0AAW3J4C0-F1
#
_entry.id   AF-A0AAW3J4C0-F1
#
_cell.length_a   1.000
_cell.length_b   1.000
_cell.length_c   1.000
_cell.angle_alpha   90.00
_cell.angle_beta   90.00
_cell.angle_gamma   90.00
#
_symmetry.space_group_name_H-M   'P 1'
#
loop_
_entity.id
_entity.type
_entity.pdbx_description
1 polymer ?
#
loop_
_entity_poly.entity_id
_entity_poly.type
_entity_poly.pdbx_seq_one_letter_code
_entity_poly.pdbx_strand_id
1 'polypeptide(L)'
;MNKPTNKPLTYNRFRAYLRIRLKNKSFSKTRVFLIIAFYILCSLTLFLLPHNVLTQYPYLKYFTDFMDFIPAIKQMEIKTYAPEMCKLYASYMFVVGVVCLVGLLREMFIYTTKGMLCPYSKRGIETLGGVGKIVKKPIKFGIVMISAYALILFCTYGFLNGRMIGYTRKGHSSTYFIDYPFEMLFYIDFWQGSIIFSQLFIIISLIMTIDTMFYRKLLYNKVKFKD
;
A
#
# COMPACT_ATOMS: atom_id res chain seq x y z
N MET A 1 -46.32 17.32 0.79
CA MET A 1 -45.12 16.57 0.32
C MET A 1 -43.98 16.89 1.29
N ASN A 2 -43.66 15.99 2.23
CA ASN A 2 -42.62 16.26 3.24
C ASN A 2 -41.23 16.15 2.60
N LYS A 3 -40.49 17.26 2.53
CA LYS A 3 -39.06 17.27 2.19
C LYS A 3 -38.33 16.28 3.11
N PRO A 4 -37.52 15.33 2.60
CA PRO A 4 -36.71 14.49 3.46
C PRO A 4 -35.74 15.37 4.25
N THR A 5 -36.01 15.52 5.54
CA THR A 5 -35.11 16.17 6.47
C THR A 5 -33.89 15.24 6.62
N ASN A 6 -32.77 15.63 6.01
CA ASN A 6 -31.49 14.97 6.17
C ASN A 6 -31.05 15.09 7.64
N LYS A 7 -31.55 14.17 8.47
CA LYS A 7 -31.10 14.01 9.86
C LYS A 7 -29.59 13.73 9.83
N PRO A 8 -28.79 14.42 10.67
CA PRO A 8 -27.34 14.33 10.62
C PRO A 8 -26.86 12.88 10.76
N LEU A 9 -25.81 12.53 10.03
CA LEU A 9 -25.24 11.18 9.98
C LEU A 9 -24.66 10.82 11.36
N THR A 10 -25.46 10.21 12.22
CA THR A 10 -25.00 9.72 13.52
C THR A 10 -24.14 8.48 13.34
N TYR A 11 -23.12 8.29 14.20
CA TYR A 11 -22.22 7.13 14.17
C TYR A 11 -22.96 5.78 14.06
N ASN A 12 -24.07 5.62 14.79
CA ASN A 12 -24.89 4.41 14.76
C ASN A 12 -25.55 4.16 13.39
N ARG A 13 -25.93 5.22 12.67
CA ARG A 13 -26.50 5.11 11.31
C ARG A 13 -25.43 4.74 10.29
N PHE A 14 -24.24 5.35 10.39
CA PHE A 14 -23.09 4.99 9.56
C PHE A 14 -22.67 3.53 9.77
N ARG A 15 -22.65 3.05 11.02
CA ARG A 15 -22.37 1.66 11.36
C ARG A 15 -23.40 0.69 10.78
N ALA A 16 -24.69 1.02 10.90
CA ALA A 16 -25.77 0.21 10.33
C ALA A 16 -25.69 0.17 8.79
N TYR A 17 -25.41 1.31 8.16
CA TYR A 17 -25.19 1.42 6.72
C TYR A 17 -24.04 0.53 6.25
N LEU A 18 -22.88 0.59 6.91
CA LEU A 18 -21.73 -0.25 6.59
C LEU A 18 -22.04 -1.74 6.74
N ARG A 19 -22.78 -2.14 7.78
CA ARG A 19 -23.20 -3.54 7.98
C ARG A 19 -24.05 -4.05 6.83
N ILE A 20 -25.00 -3.25 6.33
CA ILE A 20 -25.84 -3.61 5.18
C ILE A 20 -24.98 -3.69 3.92
N ARG A 21 -24.16 -2.66 3.64
CA ARG A 21 -23.35 -2.57 2.42
C ARG A 21 -22.24 -3.62 2.34
N LEU A 22 -21.75 -4.10 3.49
CA LEU A 22 -20.72 -5.14 3.58
C LEU A 22 -21.29 -6.55 3.79
N LYS A 23 -22.61 -6.73 3.99
CA LYS A 23 -23.23 -8.03 4.29
C LYS A 23 -22.75 -9.11 3.32
N ASN A 24 -22.84 -8.84 2.02
CA ASN A 24 -22.51 -9.79 0.94
C ASN A 24 -21.06 -9.69 0.44
N LYS A 25 -20.25 -8.75 0.95
CA LYS A 25 -18.85 -8.58 0.51
C LYS A 25 -17.91 -9.31 1.44
N SER A 26 -17.30 -10.40 1.02
CA SER A 26 -16.24 -11.08 1.79
C SER A 26 -14.86 -10.68 1.28
N PHE A 27 -13.89 -10.67 2.20
CA PHE A 27 -12.48 -10.72 1.84
C PHE A 27 -12.24 -12.00 1.03
N SER A 28 -11.62 -11.85 -0.14
CA SER A 28 -11.30 -12.97 -1.01
C SER A 28 -9.79 -13.12 -1.15
N LYS A 29 -9.25 -14.25 -0.65
CA LYS A 29 -7.84 -14.64 -0.87
C LYS A 29 -7.53 -14.75 -2.36
N THR A 30 -8.48 -15.25 -3.15
CA THR A 30 -8.36 -15.36 -4.61
C THR A 30 -8.19 -14.00 -5.26
N ARG A 31 -8.95 -12.96 -4.84
CA ARG A 31 -8.76 -11.61 -5.39
C ARG A 31 -7.42 -11.01 -5.03
N VAL A 32 -6.95 -11.20 -3.79
CA VAL A 32 -5.61 -10.77 -3.38
C VAL A 32 -4.55 -11.45 -4.23
N PHE A 33 -4.65 -12.77 -4.42
CA PHE A 33 -3.75 -13.52 -5.28
C PHE A 33 -3.79 -13.02 -6.72
N LEU A 34 -4.97 -12.76 -7.28
CA LEU A 34 -5.11 -12.22 -8.64
C LEU A 34 -4.47 -10.84 -8.79
N ILE A 35 -4.56 -9.96 -7.78
CA ILE A 35 -3.91 -8.64 -7.81
C ILE A 35 -2.38 -8.80 -7.82
N ILE A 36 -1.85 -9.72 -7.01
CA ILE A 36 -0.40 -10.00 -6.96
C ILE A 36 0.06 -10.62 -8.29
N ALA A 37 -0.67 -11.61 -8.80
CA ALA A 37 -0.37 -12.24 -10.09
C ALA A 37 -0.43 -11.23 -11.24
N PHE A 38 -1.42 -10.32 -11.23
CA PHE A 38 -1.52 -9.23 -12.19
C PHE A 38 -0.31 -8.30 -12.13
N TYR A 39 0.15 -7.90 -10.94
CA TYR A 39 1.35 -7.08 -10.78
C TYR A 39 2.59 -7.78 -11.36
N ILE A 40 2.76 -9.07 -11.09
CA ILE A 40 3.88 -9.88 -11.63
C ILE A 40 3.81 -9.96 -13.16
N LEU A 41 2.62 -10.20 -13.72
CA LEU A 41 2.43 -10.23 -15.18
C LEU A 41 2.76 -8.88 -15.82
N CYS A 42 2.34 -7.77 -15.20
CA CYS A 42 2.69 -6.43 -15.64
C CYS A 42 4.19 -6.16 -15.56
N SER A 43 4.88 -6.61 -14.50
CA SER A 43 6.34 -6.51 -14.36
C SER A 43 7.08 -7.20 -15.52
N LEU A 44 6.63 -8.40 -15.90
CA LEU A 44 7.24 -9.17 -16.99
C LEU A 44 7.14 -8.49 -18.38
N THR A 45 6.30 -7.47 -18.54
CA THR A 45 6.23 -6.70 -19.80
C THR A 45 7.53 -5.99 -20.16
N LEU A 46 8.45 -5.81 -19.20
CA LEU A 46 9.79 -5.28 -19.45
C LEU A 46 10.51 -6.01 -20.59
N PHE A 47 10.40 -7.34 -20.65
CA PHE A 47 11.10 -8.15 -21.65
C PHE A 47 10.54 -8.00 -23.08
N LEU A 48 9.38 -7.37 -23.22
CA LEU A 48 8.74 -7.10 -24.50
C LEU A 48 9.03 -5.67 -25.01
N LEU A 49 9.64 -4.82 -24.17
CA LEU A 49 9.86 -3.41 -24.48
C LEU A 49 11.16 -3.21 -25.30
N PRO A 50 11.09 -2.50 -26.45
CA PRO A 50 12.29 -2.14 -27.19
C PRO A 50 13.06 -1.02 -26.46
N HIS A 51 14.37 -0.96 -26.69
CA HIS A 51 15.24 0.00 -25.98
C HIS A 51 14.94 1.46 -26.35
N ASN A 52 14.45 1.70 -27.58
CA ASN A 52 14.10 3.00 -28.15
C ASN A 52 12.58 3.24 -28.18
N VAL A 53 11.85 2.74 -27.18
CA VAL A 53 10.39 2.79 -27.12
C VAL A 53 9.81 4.20 -27.19
N LEU A 54 10.45 5.21 -26.60
CA LEU A 54 9.93 6.58 -26.60
C LEU A 54 10.20 7.29 -27.92
N THR A 55 11.26 6.89 -28.62
CA THR A 55 11.52 7.31 -30.00
C THR A 55 10.51 6.69 -30.97
N GLN A 56 10.12 5.42 -30.78
CA GLN A 56 9.12 4.75 -31.62
C GLN A 56 7.68 5.22 -31.33
N TYR A 57 7.38 5.56 -30.07
CA TYR A 57 6.04 5.96 -29.63
C TYR A 57 6.10 7.31 -28.89
N PRO A 58 6.13 8.44 -29.64
CA PRO A 58 6.28 9.78 -29.06
C PRO A 58 5.17 10.16 -28.07
N TYR A 59 3.97 9.59 -28.24
CA TYR A 59 2.84 9.85 -27.34
C TYR A 59 3.12 9.40 -25.90
N LEU A 60 3.91 8.33 -25.71
CA LEU A 60 4.32 7.86 -24.38
C LEU A 60 5.27 8.84 -23.70
N LYS A 61 5.96 9.68 -24.47
CA LYS A 61 6.88 10.69 -23.94
C LYS A 61 6.15 11.71 -23.06
N TYR A 62 4.96 12.15 -23.45
CA TYR A 62 4.15 13.06 -22.61
C TYR A 62 3.83 12.44 -21.24
N PHE A 63 3.52 11.14 -21.20
CA PHE A 63 3.26 10.42 -19.96
C PHE A 63 4.54 10.30 -19.12
N THR A 64 5.67 9.92 -19.71
CA THR A 64 6.93 9.78 -18.97
C THR A 64 7.48 11.12 -18.48
N ASP A 65 7.32 12.19 -19.27
CA ASP A 65 7.76 13.53 -18.89
C ASP A 65 6.88 14.12 -17.79
N PHE A 66 5.58 13.79 -17.78
CA PHE A 66 4.74 14.08 -16.61
C PHE A 66 5.33 13.42 -15.35
N MET A 67 5.74 12.16 -15.43
CA MET A 67 6.27 11.40 -14.29
C MET A 67 7.63 11.88 -13.76
N ASP A 68 8.30 12.82 -14.45
CA ASP A 68 9.55 13.45 -13.98
C ASP A 68 9.36 14.28 -12.70
N PHE A 69 8.12 14.54 -12.27
CA PHE A 69 7.83 15.09 -10.95
C PHE A 69 8.37 14.21 -9.81
N ILE A 70 8.65 12.92 -10.08
CA ILE A 70 9.29 11.98 -9.15
C ILE A 70 10.80 11.95 -9.45
N PRO A 71 11.65 12.63 -8.64
CA PRO A 71 13.10 12.65 -8.86
C PRO A 71 13.74 11.26 -8.95
N ALA A 72 13.14 10.26 -8.28
CA ALA A 72 13.54 8.87 -8.36
C ALA A 72 13.60 8.37 -9.81
N ILE A 73 12.53 8.57 -10.58
CA ILE A 73 12.40 8.05 -11.95
C ILE A 73 13.48 8.67 -12.84
N LYS A 74 13.66 9.98 -12.73
CA LYS A 74 14.70 10.71 -13.46
C LYS A 74 16.13 10.26 -13.10
N GLN A 75 16.39 9.93 -11.84
CA GLN A 75 17.67 9.37 -11.43
C GLN A 75 17.90 7.94 -11.96
N MET A 76 16.85 7.13 -12.12
CA MET A 76 16.97 5.81 -12.76
C MET A 76 17.28 5.94 -14.25
N GLU A 77 16.62 6.87 -14.94
CA GLU A 77 16.87 7.18 -16.37
C GLU A 77 18.34 7.53 -16.62
N ILE A 78 18.92 8.43 -15.82
CA ILE A 78 20.30 8.92 -16.01
C ILE A 78 21.35 7.83 -15.76
N LYS A 79 21.04 6.84 -14.92
CA LYS A 79 22.03 5.86 -14.43
C LYS A 79 21.84 4.46 -15.02
N THR A 80 21.17 4.31 -16.16
CA THR A 80 20.86 3.02 -16.76
C THR A 80 21.40 2.89 -18.17
N TYR A 81 21.63 1.66 -18.63
CA TYR A 81 22.08 1.37 -20.00
C TYR A 81 21.01 1.65 -21.07
N ALA A 82 19.72 1.66 -20.69
CA ALA A 82 18.58 1.87 -21.59
C ALA A 82 17.62 2.94 -21.04
N PRO A 83 17.92 4.24 -21.20
CA PRO A 83 17.24 5.34 -20.50
C PRO A 83 15.75 5.44 -20.85
N GLU A 84 15.40 5.39 -22.14
CA GLU A 84 13.99 5.50 -22.59
C GLU A 84 13.13 4.35 -22.04
N MET A 85 13.64 3.12 -22.17
CA MET A 85 12.97 1.93 -21.66
C MET A 85 12.81 1.99 -20.13
N CYS A 86 13.85 2.41 -19.42
CA CYS A 86 13.83 2.53 -17.96
C CYS A 86 12.82 3.57 -17.49
N LYS A 87 12.82 4.76 -18.12
CA LYS A 87 11.90 5.85 -17.80
C LYS A 87 10.45 5.41 -17.98
N LEU A 88 10.15 4.78 -19.11
CA LEU A 88 8.81 4.26 -19.40
C LEU A 88 8.40 3.17 -18.41
N TYR A 89 9.27 2.17 -18.19
CA TYR A 89 8.96 1.04 -17.32
C TYR A 89 8.78 1.46 -15.86
N ALA A 90 9.65 2.32 -15.31
CA ALA A 90 9.53 2.84 -13.96
C ALA A 90 8.23 3.63 -13.77
N SER A 91 7.90 4.49 -14.74
CA SER A 91 6.67 5.28 -14.77
C SER A 91 5.42 4.41 -14.82
N TYR A 92 5.42 3.41 -15.71
CA TYR A 92 4.32 2.45 -15.87
C TYR A 92 4.12 1.60 -14.62
N MET A 93 5.19 0.99 -14.09
CA MET A 93 5.11 0.15 -12.89
C MET A 93 4.72 0.95 -11.65
N PHE A 94 4.97 2.27 -11.62
CA PHE A 94 4.49 3.13 -10.54
C PHE A 94 2.97 3.20 -10.54
N VAL A 95 2.38 3.48 -11.70
CA VAL A 95 0.93 3.54 -11.88
C VAL A 95 0.28 2.18 -11.60
N VAL A 96 0.84 1.10 -12.15
CA VAL A 96 0.36 -0.27 -11.89
C VAL A 96 0.43 -0.58 -10.39
N GLY A 97 1.54 -0.23 -9.73
CA GLY A 97 1.71 -0.39 -8.30
C GLY A 97 0.63 0.33 -7.49
N VAL A 98 0.31 1.58 -7.84
CA VAL A 98 -0.76 2.36 -7.19
C VAL A 98 -2.14 1.73 -7.43
N VAL A 99 -2.44 1.24 -8.63
CA VAL A 99 -3.72 0.55 -8.92
C VAL A 99 -3.84 -0.73 -8.10
N CYS A 100 -2.80 -1.55 -8.05
CA CYS A 100 -2.73 -2.75 -7.23
C CYS A 100 -2.87 -2.43 -5.74
N LEU A 101 -2.22 -1.35 -5.27
CA LEU A 101 -2.34 -0.85 -3.90
C LEU A 101 -3.79 -0.55 -3.53
N VAL A 102 -4.51 0.19 -4.37
CA VAL A 102 -5.93 0.52 -4.15
C VAL A 102 -6.79 -0.75 -4.11
N GLY A 103 -6.51 -1.71 -4.99
CA GLY A 103 -7.18 -3.02 -4.99
C GLY A 103 -6.99 -3.78 -3.66
N LEU A 104 -5.75 -3.85 -3.17
CA LEU A 104 -5.43 -4.48 -1.90
C LEU A 104 -6.03 -3.73 -0.71
N LEU A 105 -5.97 -2.39 -0.71
CA LEU A 105 -6.60 -1.55 0.32
C LEU A 105 -8.09 -1.83 0.45
N ARG A 106 -8.79 -1.99 -0.68
CA ARG A 106 -10.21 -2.32 -0.68
C ARG A 106 -10.50 -3.67 0.00
N GLU A 107 -9.77 -4.72 -0.33
CA GLU A 107 -9.97 -6.04 0.27
C GLU A 107 -9.61 -6.03 1.78
N MET A 108 -8.52 -5.36 2.15
CA MET A 108 -8.12 -5.19 3.55
C MET A 108 -9.11 -4.34 4.35
N PHE A 109 -9.70 -3.32 3.75
CA PHE A 109 -10.78 -2.53 4.36
C PHE A 109 -12.01 -3.40 4.63
N ILE A 110 -12.40 -4.27 3.69
CA ILE A 110 -13.51 -5.22 3.91
C ILE A 110 -13.19 -6.20 5.04
N TYR A 111 -11.95 -6.71 5.09
CA TYR A 111 -11.49 -7.62 6.13
C TYR A 111 -11.60 -6.99 7.54
N THR A 112 -11.00 -5.82 7.71
CA THR A 112 -10.96 -5.09 8.99
C THR A 112 -12.34 -4.65 9.45
N THR A 113 -13.09 -3.96 8.59
CA THR A 113 -14.44 -3.44 8.94
C THR A 113 -15.42 -4.55 9.30
N LYS A 114 -15.33 -5.74 8.69
CA LYS A 114 -16.15 -6.88 9.10
C LYS A 114 -15.80 -7.40 10.49
N GLY A 115 -14.52 -7.43 10.84
CA GLY A 115 -14.07 -7.71 12.21
C GLY A 115 -14.68 -6.72 13.21
N MET A 116 -14.67 -5.42 12.89
CA MET A 116 -15.24 -4.35 13.72
C MET A 116 -16.77 -4.42 13.89
N LEU A 117 -17.49 -4.78 12.81
CA LEU A 117 -18.95 -4.74 12.78
C LEU A 117 -19.62 -5.95 13.45
N CYS A 118 -18.90 -7.07 13.57
CA CYS A 118 -19.39 -8.35 14.10
C CYS A 118 -18.44 -8.95 15.16
N PRO A 119 -18.26 -8.29 16.32
CA PRO A 119 -17.29 -8.68 17.34
C PRO A 119 -17.52 -10.08 17.94
N TYR A 120 -18.77 -10.57 17.96
CA TYR A 120 -19.11 -11.87 18.55
C TYR A 120 -19.13 -13.04 17.56
N SER A 121 -18.71 -12.84 16.31
CA SER A 121 -18.51 -13.95 15.37
C SER A 121 -17.20 -14.70 15.69
N LYS A 122 -17.04 -15.97 15.27
CA LYS A 122 -15.75 -16.71 15.40
C LYS A 122 -14.55 -15.86 14.93
N ARG A 123 -14.71 -15.14 13.80
CA ARG A 123 -13.70 -14.19 13.28
C ARG A 123 -13.50 -12.97 14.17
N GLY A 124 -14.59 -12.40 14.69
CA GLY A 124 -14.52 -11.32 15.68
C GLY A 124 -13.72 -11.73 16.91
N ILE A 125 -13.94 -12.95 17.42
CA ILE A 125 -13.22 -13.52 18.57
C ILE A 125 -11.73 -13.78 18.27
N GLU A 126 -11.38 -14.27 17.08
CA GLU A 126 -9.97 -14.41 16.64
C GLU A 126 -9.26 -13.05 16.53
N THR A 127 -9.93 -12.06 15.92
CA THR A 127 -9.42 -10.69 15.82
C THR A 127 -9.28 -10.08 17.21
N LEU A 128 -10.28 -10.28 18.09
CA LEU A 128 -10.28 -9.89 19.50
C LEU A 128 -9.18 -10.59 20.32
N GLY A 129 -8.85 -11.83 20.03
CA GLY A 129 -7.80 -12.60 20.70
C GLY A 129 -6.40 -12.12 20.33
N GLY A 130 -6.17 -11.80 19.05
CA GLY A 130 -4.93 -11.16 18.58
C GLY A 130 -4.76 -9.75 19.16
N VAL A 131 -5.84 -8.96 19.15
CA VAL A 131 -5.89 -7.61 19.73
C VAL A 131 -5.73 -7.63 21.26
N GLY A 132 -6.28 -8.63 21.95
CA GLY A 132 -6.19 -8.76 23.41
C GLY A 132 -4.76 -8.91 23.92
N LYS A 133 -3.85 -9.52 23.14
CA LYS A 133 -2.41 -9.57 23.47
C LYS A 133 -1.74 -8.19 23.33
N ILE A 134 -2.16 -7.40 22.33
CA ILE A 134 -1.66 -6.05 22.05
C ILE A 134 -2.12 -5.06 23.12
N VAL A 135 -3.37 -5.17 23.57
CA VAL A 135 -3.98 -4.32 24.62
C VAL A 135 -3.26 -4.44 25.97
N LYS A 136 -2.54 -5.54 26.24
CA LYS A 136 -1.78 -5.71 27.50
C LYS A 136 -0.57 -4.76 27.62
N LYS A 137 0.01 -4.27 26.51
CA LYS A 137 1.18 -3.37 26.51
C LYS A 137 1.04 -2.24 25.47
N PRO A 138 0.06 -1.33 25.65
CA PRO A 138 -0.32 -0.36 24.62
C PRO A 138 0.79 0.66 24.32
N ILE A 139 1.56 1.06 25.34
CA ILE A 139 2.66 2.03 25.20
C ILE A 139 3.80 1.44 24.35
N LYS A 140 4.24 0.21 24.64
CA LYS A 140 5.31 -0.44 23.86
C LYS A 140 4.89 -0.65 22.41
N PHE A 141 3.64 -1.06 22.19
CA PHE A 141 3.09 -1.21 20.85
C PHE A 141 3.02 0.11 20.10
N GLY A 142 2.55 1.19 20.76
CA GLY A 142 2.52 2.54 20.17
C GLY A 142 3.90 3.05 19.75
N ILE A 143 4.93 2.84 20.59
CA ILE A 143 6.32 3.24 20.27
C ILE A 143 6.83 2.48 19.04
N VAL A 144 6.65 1.15 18.99
CA VAL A 144 7.05 0.31 17.83
C VAL A 144 6.33 0.74 16.55
N MET A 145 5.06 1.10 16.67
CA MET A 145 4.25 1.59 15.56
C MET A 145 4.74 2.94 15.01
N ILE A 146 5.02 3.89 15.91
CA ILE A 146 5.53 5.21 15.55
C ILE A 146 6.93 5.09 14.93
N SER A 147 7.81 4.26 15.49
CA SER A 147 9.16 4.06 14.95
C SER A 147 9.13 3.39 13.57
N ALA A 148 8.30 2.36 13.38
CA ALA A 148 8.08 1.74 12.08
C ALA A 148 7.54 2.75 11.05
N TYR A 149 6.60 3.60 11.46
CA TYR A 149 6.06 4.65 10.61
C TYR A 149 7.12 5.67 10.18
N ALA A 150 7.89 6.20 11.14
CA ALA A 150 8.97 7.13 10.85
C ALA A 150 10.01 6.53 9.90
N LEU A 151 10.37 5.25 10.09
CA LEU A 151 11.30 4.55 9.22
C LEU A 151 10.76 4.39 7.79
N ILE A 152 9.51 3.96 7.63
CA ILE A 152 8.90 3.78 6.30
C ILE A 152 8.76 5.13 5.57
N LEU A 153 8.35 6.18 6.27
CA LEU A 153 8.31 7.54 5.71
C LEU A 153 9.69 8.01 5.28
N PHE A 154 10.70 7.82 6.13
CA PHE A 154 12.08 8.18 5.82
C PHE A 154 12.59 7.44 4.58
N CYS A 155 12.35 6.14 4.48
CA CYS A 155 12.71 5.33 3.32
C CYS A 155 11.96 5.76 2.05
N THR A 156 10.66 6.01 2.15
CA THR A 156 9.82 6.47 1.03
C THR A 156 10.31 7.82 0.52
N TYR A 157 10.57 8.76 1.43
CA TYR A 157 11.09 10.08 1.10
C TYR A 157 12.50 10.00 0.48
N GLY A 158 13.38 9.17 1.03
CA GLY A 158 14.73 8.95 0.50
C GLY A 158 14.72 8.38 -0.91
N PHE A 159 13.80 7.47 -1.20
CA PHE A 159 13.62 6.90 -2.53
C PHE A 159 12.99 7.89 -3.51
N LEU A 160 11.89 8.56 -3.17
CA LEU A 160 11.20 9.50 -4.06
C LEU A 160 12.12 10.67 -4.46
N ASN A 161 13.00 11.12 -3.56
CA ASN A 161 14.03 12.12 -3.87
C ASN A 161 15.23 11.56 -4.66
N GLY A 162 15.24 10.28 -4.99
CA GLY A 162 16.31 9.61 -5.72
C GLY A 162 17.61 9.42 -4.95
N ARG A 163 17.67 9.77 -3.64
CA ARG A 163 18.90 9.66 -2.82
C ARG A 163 19.31 8.21 -2.57
N MET A 164 18.36 7.28 -2.63
CA MET A 164 18.61 5.85 -2.46
C MET A 164 19.00 5.14 -3.77
N ILE A 165 18.86 5.82 -4.91
CA ILE A 165 19.17 5.26 -6.24
C ILE A 165 20.67 5.37 -6.49
N GLY A 166 21.33 4.23 -6.71
CA GLY A 166 22.79 4.18 -6.85
C GLY A 166 23.54 3.88 -5.55
N TYR A 167 22.89 3.94 -4.38
CA TYR A 167 23.61 3.95 -3.10
C TYR A 167 24.28 2.61 -2.76
N THR A 168 23.64 1.48 -3.11
CA THR A 168 24.14 0.13 -2.82
C THR A 168 25.32 -0.31 -3.69
N ARG A 169 25.63 0.39 -4.79
CA ARG A 169 26.66 0.00 -5.77
C ARG A 169 27.98 0.78 -5.62
N LYS A 170 28.19 1.49 -4.50
CA LYS A 170 29.36 2.34 -4.20
C LYS A 170 30.75 1.66 -4.25
N GLY A 171 30.86 0.42 -4.71
CA GLY A 171 32.12 -0.33 -4.80
C GLY A 171 32.44 -0.98 -6.15
N HIS A 172 31.57 -0.86 -7.18
CA HIS A 172 31.82 -1.47 -8.49
C HIS A 172 32.12 -0.43 -9.58
N SER A 173 33.11 -0.74 -10.42
CA SER A 173 33.67 0.09 -11.50
C SER A 173 32.79 0.19 -12.76
N SER A 174 31.49 -0.15 -12.69
CA SER A 174 30.60 -0.09 -13.85
C SER A 174 30.17 1.35 -14.15
N THR A 175 30.09 1.71 -15.43
CA THR A 175 29.63 3.03 -15.90
C THR A 175 28.14 3.27 -15.64
N TYR A 176 27.35 2.20 -15.55
CA TYR A 176 25.90 2.26 -15.29
C TYR A 176 25.54 1.61 -13.95
N PHE A 177 24.41 2.03 -13.36
CA PHE A 177 23.87 1.51 -12.12
C PHE A 177 22.97 0.27 -12.33
N ILE A 178 22.33 0.19 -13.50
CA ILE A 178 21.56 -0.95 -13.98
C ILE A 178 22.24 -1.38 -15.28
N ASP A 179 22.73 -2.61 -15.36
CA ASP A 179 23.52 -3.08 -16.51
C ASP A 179 22.73 -3.98 -17.47
N TYR A 180 21.61 -4.57 -17.03
CA TYR A 180 20.81 -5.49 -17.85
C TYR A 180 19.30 -5.47 -17.45
N PRO A 181 18.39 -5.95 -18.33
CA PRO A 181 16.95 -5.88 -18.08
C PRO A 181 16.49 -6.60 -16.81
N PHE A 182 17.11 -7.72 -16.45
CA PHE A 182 16.76 -8.43 -15.20
C PHE A 182 17.12 -7.62 -13.94
N GLU A 183 18.25 -6.91 -13.96
CA GLU A 183 18.63 -5.97 -12.91
C GLU A 183 17.63 -4.81 -12.81
N MET A 184 17.13 -4.33 -13.96
CA MET A 184 16.11 -3.30 -14.03
C MET A 184 14.78 -3.77 -13.42
N LEU A 185 14.33 -4.97 -13.77
CA LEU A 185 13.13 -5.61 -13.20
C LEU A 185 13.25 -5.72 -11.69
N PHE A 186 14.34 -6.34 -11.22
CA PHE A 186 14.56 -6.52 -9.79
C PHE A 186 14.64 -5.16 -9.08
N TYR A 187 15.42 -4.21 -9.58
CA TYR A 187 15.61 -2.94 -8.89
C TYR A 187 14.32 -2.10 -8.83
N ILE A 188 13.62 -1.98 -9.96
CA ILE A 188 12.39 -1.18 -10.03
C ILE A 188 11.28 -1.89 -9.26
N ASP A 189 11.04 -3.18 -9.46
CA ASP A 189 9.95 -3.87 -8.78
C ASP A 189 10.20 -4.10 -7.30
N PHE A 190 11.43 -4.42 -6.93
CA PHE A 190 11.77 -4.61 -5.52
C PHE A 190 11.70 -3.28 -4.77
N TRP A 191 12.36 -2.21 -5.23
CA TRP A 191 12.40 -0.95 -4.48
C TRP A 191 11.10 -0.16 -4.60
N GLN A 192 10.58 0.02 -5.81
CA GLN A 192 9.33 0.75 -6.01
C GLN A 192 8.13 -0.02 -5.45
N GLY A 193 8.09 -1.32 -5.70
CA GLY A 193 7.06 -2.20 -5.13
C GLY A 193 7.16 -2.26 -3.61
N SER A 194 8.33 -2.51 -3.01
CA SER A 194 8.45 -2.55 -1.54
C SER A 194 8.02 -1.24 -0.90
N ILE A 195 8.32 -0.09 -1.50
CA ILE A 195 7.91 1.21 -0.97
C ILE A 195 6.41 1.40 -1.09
N ILE A 196 5.81 1.14 -2.25
CA ILE A 196 4.37 1.24 -2.45
C ILE A 196 3.62 0.27 -1.52
N PHE A 197 4.03 -0.99 -1.45
CA PHE A 197 3.37 -2.00 -0.61
C PHE A 197 3.67 -1.84 0.89
N SER A 198 4.81 -1.29 1.30
CA SER A 198 5.08 -1.01 2.73
C SER A 198 4.12 0.03 3.32
N GLN A 199 3.58 0.93 2.50
CA GLN A 199 2.53 1.85 2.91
C GLN A 199 1.22 1.13 3.28
N LEU A 200 0.94 -0.07 2.72
CA LEU A 200 -0.19 -0.90 3.18
C LEU A 200 -0.01 -1.32 4.63
N PHE A 201 1.20 -1.71 5.01
CA PHE A 201 1.48 -2.16 6.37
C PHE A 201 1.19 -1.04 7.38
N ILE A 202 1.51 0.20 7.02
CA ILE A 202 1.15 1.39 7.82
C ILE A 202 -0.36 1.53 7.96
N ILE A 203 -1.09 1.53 6.84
CA ILE A 203 -2.55 1.75 6.84
C ILE A 203 -3.26 0.64 7.63
N ILE A 204 -2.87 -0.61 7.42
CA ILE A 204 -3.41 -1.77 8.16
C ILE A 204 -3.15 -1.60 9.66
N SER A 205 -1.92 -1.25 10.03
CA SER A 205 -1.54 -1.17 11.43
C SER A 205 -2.19 0.03 12.14
N LEU A 206 -2.41 1.16 11.45
CA LEU A 206 -3.21 2.27 11.95
C LEU A 206 -4.67 1.85 12.18
N ILE A 207 -5.29 1.18 11.21
CA ILE A 207 -6.67 0.68 11.35
C ILE A 207 -6.77 -0.28 12.54
N MET A 208 -5.84 -1.23 12.66
CA MET A 208 -5.78 -2.15 13.79
C MET A 208 -5.58 -1.43 15.12
N THR A 209 -4.74 -0.39 15.17
CA THR A 209 -4.51 0.38 16.41
C THR A 209 -5.77 1.13 16.83
N ILE A 210 -6.44 1.82 15.88
CA ILE A 210 -7.73 2.49 16.13
C ILE A 210 -8.77 1.47 16.63
N ASP A 211 -8.81 0.29 16.01
CA ASP A 211 -9.69 -0.79 16.40
C ASP A 211 -9.41 -1.26 17.84
N THR A 212 -8.14 -1.49 18.19
CA THR A 212 -7.74 -1.88 19.55
C THR A 212 -8.13 -0.83 20.61
N MET A 213 -7.97 0.46 20.32
CA MET A 213 -8.34 1.55 21.23
C MET A 213 -9.85 1.65 21.42
N PHE A 214 -10.61 1.52 20.33
CA PHE A 214 -12.07 1.52 20.38
C PHE A 214 -12.62 0.31 21.14
N TYR A 215 -12.07 -0.88 20.90
CA TYR A 215 -12.43 -2.09 21.63
C TYR A 215 -12.09 -2.04 23.11
N ARG A 216 -10.92 -1.47 23.48
CA ARG A 216 -10.56 -1.26 24.88
C ARG A 216 -11.62 -0.44 25.60
N LYS A 217 -12.13 0.63 24.98
CA LYS A 217 -13.19 1.48 25.54
C LYS A 217 -14.52 0.73 25.69
N LEU A 218 -14.89 -0.11 24.73
CA LEU A 218 -16.09 -0.95 24.80
C LEU A 218 -16.01 -2.03 25.90
N LEU A 219 -14.87 -2.69 26.04
CA LEU A 219 -14.64 -3.71 27.08
C LEU A 219 -14.62 -3.08 28.48
N TYR A 220 -13.93 -1.95 28.65
CA TYR A 220 -13.87 -1.24 29.93
C TYR A 220 -15.26 -0.79 30.41
N ASN A 221 -16.10 -0.29 29.48
CA ASN A 221 -17.47 0.08 29.81
C ASN A 221 -18.33 -1.13 30.22
N LYS A 222 -18.10 -2.31 29.65
CA LYS A 222 -18.88 -3.52 29.98
C LYS A 222 -18.54 -4.09 31.37
N VAL A 223 -17.30 -3.90 31.85
CA VAL A 223 -16.89 -4.26 33.22
C VAL A 223 -17.55 -3.31 34.23
N LYS A 224 -17.64 -2.02 33.91
CA LYS A 224 -18.29 -1.01 34.76
C LYS A 224 -19.81 -1.14 34.92
N PHE A 225 -20.48 -1.99 34.12
CA PHE A 225 -21.92 -2.27 34.21
C PHE A 225 -22.23 -3.63 34.87
N LYS A 226 -21.20 -4.29 35.43
CA LYS A 226 -21.33 -5.54 36.18
C LYS A 226 -21.08 -5.39 37.68
N ASP A 227 -20.72 -4.19 38.12
CA ASP A 227 -20.71 -3.74 39.51
C ASP A 227 -21.89 -2.77 39.71
#